data_AF-A0A2C9LIC3-F1
#
_entry.id   AF-A0A2C9LIC3-F1
#
_cell.length_a   1.000
_cell.length_b   1.000
_cell.length_c   1.000
_cell.angle_alpha   90.00
_cell.angle_beta   90.00
_cell.angle_gamma   90.00
#
_symmetry.space_group_name_H-M   'P 1'
#
loop_
_entity.id
_entity.type
_entity.pdbx_description
1 polymer ?
#
loop_
_entity_poly.entity_id
_entity_poly.type
_entity_poly.pdbx_seq_one_letter_code
_entity_poly.pdbx_strand_id
1 'polypeptide(L)'
;MKTPRQIKAITSQLEVLEELKEQLESLIADINTVTSKGKSWIDDSDSQNFLEMNQYLINETSRCLRRCYDLTNDDCGLNSDTSESYDQAENVRSKDYKRYQSLADMVNKINSTLVKHSRKMKKLQQNSSEQETRIESTCEKIKENDSKFEELHNELQGASQFMTRLEIQSTKLFDKAKENKEQIENLRHLPQELADQKESLTSLLKTNESQDKIQVVKMEEFIQGHLSTSHALNTKYDHLSNLVQANDAELSQIKKYITSESLSDMKQKLEEHDEYLKRIEINQREFSDGNRKIAEDIEAKIQANTEITSTLEVKFQSLETQLSNANGEFSKSKDVIESLKSRVEIIKDQLSTCKSNIKKLDTKITAAESEIVLQSRRRASSRDVMAACRIQLNCSEEMNFKKDTILKCFKKCLLNIGQCYDKDAGTFTAPCAGLYLCSLMIESENGMQEEFSIYSSDRSDNETTRGRTHTNSSSDVACLVTVFDLNLGDKVYVKSVDEIRNIKLSNYSYFVCVLLQKN
;
A
#
# COMPACT_ATOMS: atom_id res chain seq x y z
N MET A 1 11.12 -70.78 13.40
CA MET A 1 11.83 -70.22 12.22
C MET A 1 10.81 -69.56 11.32
N LYS A 2 11.04 -68.33 10.84
CA LYS A 2 10.13 -67.66 9.89
C LYS A 2 10.24 -68.33 8.52
N THR A 3 9.12 -68.49 7.82
CA THR A 3 9.13 -69.13 6.49
C THR A 3 9.74 -68.17 5.46
N PRO A 4 10.41 -68.69 4.40
CA PRO A 4 10.95 -67.84 3.33
C PRO A 4 9.90 -66.90 2.71
N ARG A 5 8.63 -67.32 2.64
CA ARG A 5 7.51 -66.46 2.20
C ARG A 5 7.25 -65.30 3.15
N GLN A 6 7.23 -65.53 4.46
CA GLN A 6 7.05 -64.47 5.46
C GLN A 6 8.20 -63.47 5.42
N ILE A 7 9.44 -63.96 5.25
CA ILE A 7 10.61 -63.09 5.11
C ILE A 7 10.46 -62.22 3.86
N LYS A 8 10.14 -62.82 2.70
CA LYS A 8 9.95 -62.09 1.44
C LYS A 8 8.85 -61.03 1.51
N ALA A 9 7.71 -61.36 2.14
CA ALA A 9 6.60 -60.42 2.30
C ALA A 9 6.98 -59.23 3.19
N ILE A 10 7.65 -59.48 4.32
CA ILE A 10 8.11 -58.41 5.22
C ILE A 10 9.20 -57.56 4.54
N THR A 11 10.16 -58.18 3.84
CA THR A 11 11.19 -57.44 3.09
C THR A 11 10.57 -56.51 2.05
N SER A 12 9.60 -56.99 1.27
CA SER A 12 8.90 -56.17 0.27
C SER A 12 8.12 -55.00 0.91
N GLN A 13 7.47 -55.20 2.05
CA GLN A 13 6.83 -54.08 2.76
C GLN A 13 7.83 -53.08 3.33
N LEU A 14 8.99 -53.55 3.82
CA LEU A 14 10.05 -52.67 4.30
C LEU A 14 10.66 -51.84 3.16
N GLU A 15 10.82 -52.42 1.96
CA GLU A 15 11.28 -51.69 0.77
C GLU A 15 10.30 -50.55 0.40
N VAL A 16 8.99 -50.82 0.37
CA VAL A 16 7.97 -49.79 0.11
C VAL A 16 7.99 -48.69 1.18
N LEU A 17 8.18 -49.06 2.46
CA LEU A 17 8.27 -48.08 3.54
C LEU A 17 9.54 -47.22 3.45
N GLU A 18 10.66 -47.79 3.02
CA GLU A 18 11.90 -47.03 2.82
C GLU A 18 11.76 -46.07 1.63
N GLU A 19 11.13 -46.50 0.53
CA GLU A 19 10.83 -45.63 -0.62
C GLU A 19 9.89 -44.48 -0.23
N LEU A 20 8.83 -44.76 0.52
CA LEU A 20 7.93 -43.73 1.04
C LEU A 20 8.66 -42.74 1.96
N LYS A 21 9.58 -43.22 2.78
CA LYS A 21 10.42 -42.39 3.65
C LYS A 21 11.32 -41.47 2.83
N GLU A 22 12.01 -41.98 1.81
CA GLU A 22 12.85 -41.17 0.91
C GLU A 22 12.02 -40.08 0.21
N GLN A 23 10.82 -40.42 -0.24
CA GLN A 23 9.89 -39.46 -0.86
C GLN A 23 9.43 -38.37 0.11
N LEU A 24 9.13 -38.73 1.37
CA LEU A 24 8.77 -37.77 2.43
C LEU A 24 9.95 -36.87 2.81
N GLU A 25 11.17 -37.41 2.91
CA GLU A 25 12.38 -36.62 3.18
C GLU A 25 12.66 -35.62 2.06
N SER A 26 12.47 -36.03 0.79
CA SER A 26 12.55 -35.13 -0.37
C SER A 26 11.53 -34.00 -0.30
N LEU A 27 10.27 -34.30 0.04
CA LEU A 27 9.22 -33.30 0.20
C LEU A 27 9.53 -32.31 1.34
N ILE A 28 10.04 -32.81 2.47
CA ILE A 28 10.45 -31.95 3.60
C ILE A 28 11.59 -31.01 3.17
N ALA A 29 12.55 -31.50 2.38
CA ALA A 29 13.64 -30.67 1.85
C ALA A 29 13.11 -29.54 0.94
N ASP A 30 12.12 -29.81 0.08
CA ASP A 30 11.48 -28.78 -0.75
C ASP A 30 10.79 -27.72 0.13
N ILE A 31 9.99 -28.13 1.10
CA ILE A 31 9.28 -27.22 2.02
C ILE A 31 10.28 -26.33 2.79
N ASN A 32 11.38 -26.92 3.27
CA ASN A 32 12.43 -26.17 3.96
C ASN A 32 13.12 -25.15 3.04
N THR A 33 13.34 -25.51 1.77
CA THR A 33 13.92 -24.60 0.77
C THR A 33 13.01 -23.39 0.52
N VAL A 34 11.71 -23.62 0.30
CA VAL A 34 10.71 -22.56 0.12
C VAL A 34 10.63 -21.66 1.36
N THR A 35 10.62 -22.27 2.55
CA THR A 35 10.58 -21.56 3.83
C THR A 35 11.83 -20.72 4.06
N SER A 36 13.02 -21.26 3.76
CA SER A 36 14.29 -20.56 3.93
C SER A 36 14.35 -19.34 3.01
N LYS A 37 13.91 -19.48 1.76
CA LYS A 37 13.84 -18.36 0.82
C LYS A 37 12.81 -17.31 1.27
N GLY A 38 11.66 -17.75 1.76
CA GLY A 38 10.65 -16.91 2.42
C GLY A 38 11.24 -16.02 3.52
N LYS A 39 12.02 -16.62 4.41
CA LYS A 39 12.68 -15.91 5.52
C LYS A 39 13.78 -14.97 5.02
N SER A 40 14.62 -15.42 4.08
CA SER A 40 15.69 -14.60 3.50
C SER A 40 15.14 -13.29 2.89
N TRP A 41 14.01 -13.38 2.19
CA TRP A 41 13.34 -12.21 1.63
C TRP A 41 12.79 -11.26 2.70
N ILE A 42 12.24 -11.80 3.80
CA ILE A 42 11.77 -10.99 4.94
C ILE A 42 12.92 -10.27 5.63
N ASP A 43 14.09 -10.91 5.73
CA ASP A 43 15.28 -10.36 6.36
C ASP A 43 16.05 -9.38 5.44
N ASP A 44 15.41 -8.86 4.38
CA ASP A 44 15.95 -7.90 3.39
C ASP A 44 17.26 -8.35 2.71
N SER A 45 17.54 -9.65 2.72
CA SER A 45 18.77 -10.21 2.13
C SER A 45 18.64 -10.54 0.65
N ASP A 46 17.43 -10.50 0.09
CA ASP A 46 17.12 -10.91 -1.27
C ASP A 46 16.56 -9.73 -2.09
N SER A 47 17.08 -9.50 -3.30
CA SER A 47 16.73 -8.33 -4.13
C SER A 47 15.41 -8.46 -4.90
N GLN A 48 14.63 -9.52 -4.65
CA GLN A 48 13.39 -9.76 -5.38
C GLN A 48 12.30 -8.81 -4.90
N ASN A 49 11.50 -8.27 -5.83
CA ASN A 49 10.36 -7.46 -5.45
C ASN A 49 9.23 -8.34 -4.86
N PHE A 50 8.31 -7.72 -4.14
CA PHE A 50 7.19 -8.42 -3.48
C PHE A 50 6.39 -9.29 -4.45
N LEU A 51 6.14 -8.82 -5.67
CA LEU A 51 5.31 -9.53 -6.64
C LEU A 51 5.98 -10.84 -7.10
N GLU A 52 7.28 -10.79 -7.39
CA GLU A 52 8.08 -11.97 -7.74
C GLU A 52 8.13 -12.98 -6.60
N MET A 53 8.32 -12.51 -5.37
CA MET A 53 8.36 -13.39 -4.21
C MET A 53 7.01 -14.04 -3.92
N ASN A 54 5.93 -13.28 -4.03
CA ASN A 54 4.57 -13.80 -3.85
C ASN A 54 4.23 -14.86 -4.91
N GLN A 55 4.59 -14.62 -6.17
CA GLN A 55 4.38 -15.59 -7.24
C GLN A 55 5.20 -16.88 -7.02
N TYR A 56 6.44 -16.76 -6.56
CA TYR A 56 7.28 -17.90 -6.20
C TYR A 56 6.63 -18.75 -5.10
N LEU A 57 6.17 -18.13 -4.01
CA LEU A 57 5.53 -18.83 -2.89
C LEU A 57 4.26 -19.57 -3.32
N ILE A 58 3.43 -18.96 -4.16
CA ILE A 58 2.20 -19.58 -4.69
C ILE A 58 2.53 -20.82 -5.52
N ASN A 59 3.50 -20.71 -6.43
CA ASN A 59 3.89 -21.80 -7.34
C ASN A 59 4.46 -22.99 -6.54
N GLU A 60 5.39 -22.71 -5.63
CA GLU A 60 6.06 -23.77 -4.86
C GLU A 60 5.15 -24.40 -3.80
N THR A 61 4.24 -23.63 -3.19
CA THR A 61 3.21 -24.20 -2.31
C THR A 61 2.30 -25.15 -3.07
N SER A 62 1.87 -24.76 -4.27
CA SER A 62 1.03 -25.61 -5.13
C SER A 62 1.76 -26.89 -5.55
N ARG A 63 3.06 -26.80 -5.83
CA ARG A 63 3.92 -27.95 -6.16
C ARG A 63 4.06 -28.91 -4.97
N CYS A 64 4.32 -28.40 -3.76
CA CYS A 64 4.41 -29.21 -2.54
C CYS A 64 3.09 -29.93 -2.26
N LEU A 65 1.95 -29.22 -2.39
CA LEU A 65 0.62 -29.82 -2.18
C LEU A 65 0.30 -30.91 -3.20
N ARG A 66 0.73 -30.75 -4.46
CA ARG A 66 0.56 -31.79 -5.48
C ARG A 66 1.38 -33.03 -5.15
N ARG A 67 2.66 -32.87 -4.74
CA ARG A 67 3.47 -34.01 -4.28
C ARG A 67 2.82 -34.71 -3.07
N CYS A 68 2.28 -33.98 -2.10
CA CYS A 68 1.53 -34.59 -0.99
C CYS A 68 0.35 -35.43 -1.48
N TYR A 69 -0.40 -34.91 -2.45
CA TYR A 69 -1.54 -35.62 -3.03
C TYR A 69 -1.11 -36.90 -3.74
N ASP A 70 -0.07 -36.82 -4.56
CA ASP A 70 0.48 -37.96 -5.29
C ASP A 70 0.95 -39.05 -4.32
N LEU A 71 1.62 -38.68 -3.21
CA LEU A 71 2.01 -39.63 -2.15
C LEU A 71 0.83 -40.33 -1.46
N THR A 72 -0.34 -39.71 -1.44
CA THR A 72 -1.56 -40.32 -0.87
C THR A 72 -2.38 -41.10 -1.87
N ASN A 73 -2.17 -40.86 -3.16
CA ASN A 73 -2.98 -41.40 -4.26
C ASN A 73 -2.24 -42.41 -5.13
N ASP A 74 -0.93 -42.60 -4.93
CA ASP A 74 -0.25 -43.80 -5.39
C ASP A 74 -0.83 -45.00 -4.62
N ASP A 75 -1.95 -45.45 -5.17
CA ASP A 75 -2.73 -46.61 -4.79
C ASP A 75 -1.77 -47.79 -4.69
N CYS A 76 -1.44 -48.13 -3.44
CA CYS A 76 -0.62 -49.29 -3.13
C CYS A 76 -1.27 -50.50 -3.80
N GLY A 77 -0.67 -51.00 -4.88
CA GLY A 77 -1.05 -52.23 -5.59
C GLY A 77 -0.84 -53.49 -4.75
N LEU A 78 -1.44 -53.54 -3.56
CA LEU A 78 -1.38 -54.63 -2.62
C LEU A 78 -2.59 -55.52 -2.83
N ASN A 79 -2.34 -56.59 -3.59
CA ASN A 79 -3.15 -57.80 -3.68
C ASN A 79 -3.58 -58.26 -2.27
N SER A 80 -4.88 -58.20 -2.00
CA SER A 80 -5.47 -58.68 -0.76
C SER A 80 -5.70 -60.19 -0.83
N ASP A 81 -4.80 -60.96 -0.23
CA ASP A 81 -5.03 -62.35 0.16
C ASP A 81 -5.00 -62.47 1.68
N THR A 82 -5.81 -63.40 2.18
CA THR A 82 -5.98 -63.91 3.56
C THR A 82 -6.94 -63.19 4.52
N SER A 83 -7.99 -63.96 4.84
CA SER A 83 -9.08 -63.76 5.79
C SER A 83 -9.09 -64.96 6.75
N GLU A 84 -9.16 -64.70 8.06
CA GLU A 84 -9.57 -65.57 9.18
C GLU A 84 -9.92 -64.63 10.37
N SER A 85 -10.86 -64.84 11.31
CA SER A 85 -12.00 -65.75 11.50
C SER A 85 -12.77 -65.29 12.79
N TYR A 86 -14.01 -65.81 12.98
CA TYR A 86 -14.93 -65.82 14.15
C TYR A 86 -15.57 -64.49 14.63
N ASP A 87 -16.89 -64.29 14.46
CA ASP A 87 -18.09 -64.88 15.12
C ASP A 87 -18.37 -64.35 16.54
N GLN A 88 -19.47 -63.60 16.69
CA GLN A 88 -20.65 -63.89 17.51
C GLN A 88 -21.56 -62.67 17.66
N ALA A 89 -22.87 -62.92 17.47
CA ALA A 89 -24.03 -62.38 18.20
C ALA A 89 -25.01 -61.47 17.44
N GLU A 90 -26.01 -62.12 16.86
CA GLU A 90 -27.39 -61.64 16.72
C GLU A 90 -27.98 -61.22 18.08
N ASN A 91 -28.49 -60.00 18.17
CA ASN A 91 -29.84 -59.67 18.61
C ASN A 91 -30.01 -58.14 18.62
N VAL A 92 -31.24 -57.64 18.67
CA VAL A 92 -31.61 -56.19 18.77
C VAL A 92 -32.01 -55.53 17.44
N ARG A 93 -32.87 -56.18 16.65
CA ARG A 93 -33.74 -55.49 15.66
C ARG A 93 -34.99 -54.95 16.34
N SER A 94 -34.96 -53.68 16.77
CA SER A 94 -36.17 -52.84 16.99
C SER A 94 -35.82 -51.39 17.41
N LYS A 95 -34.63 -51.13 17.97
CA LYS A 95 -34.22 -49.77 18.44
C LYS A 95 -33.53 -48.89 17.40
N ASP A 96 -33.11 -49.42 16.25
CA ASP A 96 -32.23 -48.71 15.32
C ASP A 96 -32.92 -47.71 14.41
N TYR A 97 -34.22 -47.85 14.13
CA TYR A 97 -34.93 -46.90 13.28
C TYR A 97 -34.98 -45.48 13.91
N LYS A 98 -35.17 -45.40 15.23
CA LYS A 98 -35.10 -44.11 15.96
C LYS A 98 -33.70 -43.50 15.97
N ARG A 99 -32.64 -44.33 15.91
CA ARG A 99 -31.25 -43.85 15.83
C ARG A 99 -30.91 -43.31 14.45
N TYR A 100 -31.36 -43.97 13.39
CA TYR A 100 -31.17 -43.44 12.02
C TYR A 100 -31.94 -42.14 11.82
N GLN A 101 -33.14 -42.01 12.40
CA GLN A 101 -33.90 -40.76 12.35
C GLN A 101 -33.20 -39.64 13.15
N SER A 102 -32.70 -39.95 14.35
CA SER A 102 -31.88 -39.01 15.13
C SER A 102 -30.58 -38.61 14.44
N LEU A 103 -29.97 -39.52 13.67
CA LEU A 103 -28.76 -39.24 12.90
C LEU A 103 -29.07 -38.36 11.69
N ALA A 104 -30.18 -38.62 10.99
CA ALA A 104 -30.66 -37.76 9.92
C ALA A 104 -30.98 -36.35 10.42
N ASP A 105 -31.61 -36.22 11.59
CA ASP A 105 -31.86 -34.93 12.24
C ASP A 105 -30.56 -34.21 12.64
N MET A 106 -29.56 -34.97 13.10
CA MET A 106 -28.24 -34.42 13.43
C MET A 106 -27.51 -33.93 12.16
N VAL A 107 -27.55 -34.70 11.07
CA VAL A 107 -26.98 -34.31 9.77
C VAL A 107 -27.68 -33.05 9.25
N ASN A 108 -29.01 -32.98 9.32
CA ASN A 108 -29.77 -31.79 8.93
C ASN A 108 -29.41 -30.58 9.80
N LYS A 109 -29.20 -30.77 11.11
CA LYS A 109 -28.78 -29.72 12.03
C LYS A 109 -27.36 -29.22 11.71
N ILE A 110 -26.43 -30.13 11.41
CA ILE A 110 -25.07 -29.80 10.98
C ILE A 110 -25.12 -29.01 9.67
N ASN A 111 -25.89 -29.48 8.69
CA ASN A 111 -26.01 -28.82 7.40
C ASN A 111 -26.61 -27.40 7.54
N SER A 112 -27.61 -27.24 8.41
CA SER A 112 -28.18 -25.92 8.73
C SER A 112 -27.16 -24.97 9.40
N THR A 113 -26.27 -25.51 10.24
CA THR A 113 -25.20 -24.76 10.90
C THR A 113 -24.13 -24.36 9.90
N LEU A 114 -23.77 -25.26 9.00
CA LEU A 114 -22.81 -25.02 7.92
C LEU A 114 -23.31 -23.90 7.00
N VAL A 115 -24.58 -23.91 6.62
CA VAL A 115 -25.20 -22.84 5.82
C VAL A 115 -25.17 -21.50 6.57
N LYS A 116 -25.47 -21.48 7.88
CA LYS A 116 -25.35 -20.25 8.70
C LYS A 116 -23.92 -19.73 8.75
N HIS A 117 -22.94 -20.61 8.91
CA HIS A 117 -21.53 -20.25 8.93
C HIS A 117 -21.06 -19.74 7.56
N SER A 118 -21.47 -20.39 6.47
CA SER A 118 -21.20 -19.93 5.11
C SER A 118 -21.74 -18.52 4.86
N ARG A 119 -22.96 -18.20 5.33
CA ARG A 119 -23.53 -16.85 5.25
C ARG A 119 -22.74 -15.83 6.09
N LYS A 120 -22.34 -16.19 7.31
CA LYS A 120 -21.48 -15.35 8.15
C LYS A 120 -20.12 -15.09 7.50
N MET A 121 -19.52 -16.12 6.88
CA MET A 121 -18.25 -16.01 6.16
C MET A 121 -18.37 -15.06 4.98
N LYS A 122 -19.43 -15.18 4.16
CA LYS A 122 -19.70 -14.22 3.07
C LYS A 122 -19.84 -12.78 3.58
N LYS A 123 -20.53 -12.58 4.71
CA LYS A 123 -20.68 -11.25 5.33
C LYS A 123 -19.35 -10.70 5.85
N LEU A 124 -18.50 -11.54 6.45
CA LEU A 124 -17.15 -11.14 6.86
C LEU A 124 -16.27 -10.79 5.66
N GLN A 125 -16.37 -11.56 4.57
CA GLN A 125 -15.61 -11.32 3.35
C GLN A 125 -16.05 -10.00 2.67
N GLN A 126 -17.35 -9.72 2.65
CA GLN A 126 -17.88 -8.43 2.19
C GLN A 126 -17.37 -7.28 3.07
N ASN A 127 -17.48 -7.40 4.40
CA ASN A 127 -16.99 -6.37 5.33
C ASN A 127 -15.48 -6.13 5.19
N SER A 128 -14.69 -7.19 4.92
CA SER A 128 -13.26 -7.10 4.67
C SER A 128 -12.96 -6.29 3.40
N SER A 129 -13.68 -6.56 2.31
CA SER A 129 -13.55 -5.80 1.05
C SER A 129 -13.98 -4.33 1.21
N GLU A 130 -15.01 -4.06 2.01
CA GLU A 130 -15.41 -2.69 2.37
C GLU A 130 -14.35 -1.98 3.24
N GLN A 131 -13.62 -2.70 4.10
CA GLN A 131 -12.50 -2.12 4.86
C GLN A 131 -11.29 -1.86 3.97
N GLU A 132 -10.99 -2.77 3.04
CA GLU A 132 -9.87 -2.66 2.11
C GLU A 132 -10.02 -1.43 1.21
N THR A 133 -11.21 -1.22 0.63
CA THR A 133 -11.55 -0.01 -0.14
C THR A 133 -11.48 1.27 0.68
N ARG A 134 -11.86 1.23 1.98
CA ARG A 134 -11.67 2.38 2.89
C ARG A 134 -10.21 2.68 3.18
N ILE A 135 -9.38 1.65 3.38
CA ILE A 135 -7.95 1.81 3.61
C ILE A 135 -7.31 2.42 2.37
N GLU A 136 -7.63 1.92 1.18
CA GLU A 136 -7.12 2.43 -0.09
C GLU A 136 -7.48 3.91 -0.30
N SER A 137 -8.74 4.29 -0.08
CA SER A 137 -9.17 5.69 -0.09
C SER A 137 -8.44 6.55 0.94
N THR A 138 -8.05 5.99 2.10
CA THR A 138 -7.33 6.74 3.13
C THR A 138 -5.86 6.91 2.76
N CYS A 139 -5.24 5.89 2.16
CA CYS A 139 -3.88 5.97 1.62
C CYS A 139 -3.78 6.99 0.48
N GLU A 140 -4.78 7.09 -0.40
CA GLU A 140 -4.82 8.15 -1.42
C GLU A 140 -4.85 9.55 -0.80
N LYS A 141 -5.68 9.76 0.24
CA LYS A 141 -5.71 11.04 0.97
C LYS A 141 -4.40 11.36 1.69
N ILE A 142 -3.72 10.34 2.22
CA ILE A 142 -2.38 10.51 2.83
C ILE A 142 -1.38 10.94 1.76
N LYS A 143 -1.37 10.29 0.57
CA LYS A 143 -0.50 10.72 -0.54
C LYS A 143 -0.77 12.14 -1.00
N GLU A 144 -2.04 12.54 -1.07
CA GLU A 144 -2.42 13.92 -1.39
C GLU A 144 -1.90 14.89 -0.31
N ASN A 145 -2.03 14.52 0.97
CA ASN A 145 -1.51 15.33 2.07
C ASN A 145 0.02 15.39 2.08
N ASP A 146 0.73 14.31 1.77
CA ASP A 146 2.18 14.29 1.66
C ASP A 146 2.65 15.24 0.56
N SER A 147 1.95 15.26 -0.59
CA SER A 147 2.26 16.21 -1.66
C SER A 147 2.06 17.68 -1.23
N LYS A 148 1.01 17.97 -0.46
CA LYS A 148 0.78 19.30 0.14
C LYS A 148 1.82 19.65 1.19
N PHE A 149 2.26 18.67 1.98
CA PHE A 149 3.30 18.87 2.99
C PHE A 149 4.64 19.20 2.34
N GLU A 150 4.92 18.58 1.19
CA GLU A 150 6.14 18.84 0.44
C GLU A 150 6.12 20.20 -0.27
N GLU A 151 4.96 20.64 -0.77
CA GLU A 151 4.77 22.03 -1.21
C GLU A 151 5.00 23.02 -0.06
N LEU A 152 4.42 22.77 1.12
CA LEU A 152 4.60 23.60 2.30
C LEU A 152 6.07 23.64 2.75
N HIS A 153 6.76 22.49 2.75
CA HIS A 153 8.17 22.39 3.08
C HIS A 153 9.03 23.20 2.11
N ASN A 154 8.77 23.11 0.82
CA ASN A 154 9.46 23.89 -0.21
C ASN A 154 9.20 25.41 -0.05
N GLU A 155 7.97 25.81 0.29
CA GLU A 155 7.63 27.20 0.57
C GLU A 155 8.34 27.73 1.82
N LEU A 156 8.38 26.92 2.89
CA LEU A 156 9.09 27.24 4.13
C LEU A 156 10.61 27.36 3.90
N GLN A 157 11.18 26.47 3.08
CA GLN A 157 12.58 26.56 2.68
C GLN A 157 12.84 27.81 1.84
N GLY A 158 11.93 28.17 0.94
CA GLY A 158 11.98 29.42 0.18
C GLY A 158 11.95 30.65 1.09
N ALA A 159 11.06 30.67 2.08
CA ALA A 159 10.97 31.73 3.08
C ALA A 159 12.23 31.80 3.94
N SER A 160 12.80 30.67 4.35
CA SER A 160 14.07 30.61 5.08
C SER A 160 15.22 31.22 4.27
N GLN A 161 15.36 30.85 2.99
CA GLN A 161 16.38 31.43 2.11
C GLN A 161 16.18 32.94 1.92
N PHE A 162 14.92 33.40 1.82
CA PHE A 162 14.60 34.82 1.76
C PHE A 162 15.05 35.54 3.04
N MET A 163 14.75 34.99 4.23
CA MET A 163 15.18 35.56 5.50
C MET A 163 16.70 35.64 5.61
N THR A 164 17.43 34.60 5.18
CA THR A 164 18.90 34.64 5.15
C THR A 164 19.43 35.75 4.22
N ARG A 165 18.83 35.95 3.05
CA ARG A 165 19.21 37.06 2.15
C ARG A 165 18.92 38.42 2.77
N LEU A 166 17.79 38.55 3.45
CA LEU A 166 17.37 39.77 4.11
C LEU A 166 18.28 40.11 5.30
N GLU A 167 18.71 39.10 6.04
CA GLU A 167 19.70 39.21 7.12
C GLU A 167 21.08 39.64 6.58
N ILE A 168 21.52 39.07 5.45
CA ILE A 168 22.74 39.49 4.74
C ILE A 168 22.64 40.94 4.25
N GLN A 169 21.47 41.36 3.74
CA GLN A 169 21.26 42.75 3.32
C GLN A 169 21.24 43.72 4.50
N SER A 170 20.61 43.32 5.61
CA SER A 170 20.55 44.10 6.85
C SER A 170 21.95 44.28 7.45
N THR A 171 22.77 43.23 7.48
CA THR A 171 24.18 43.34 7.90
C THR A 171 24.99 44.26 6.97
N LYS A 172 24.83 44.15 5.65
CA LYS A 172 25.47 45.10 4.70
C LYS A 172 25.05 46.55 4.93
N LEU A 173 23.76 46.79 5.18
CA LEU A 173 23.25 48.13 5.49
C LEU A 173 23.78 48.64 6.83
N PHE A 174 23.86 47.77 7.84
CA PHE A 174 24.43 48.09 9.14
C PHE A 174 25.91 48.46 9.03
N ASP A 175 26.70 47.69 8.30
CA ASP A 175 28.12 47.99 8.05
C ASP A 175 28.28 49.32 7.30
N LYS A 176 27.43 49.59 6.31
CA LYS A 176 27.43 50.85 5.57
C LYS A 176 26.97 52.04 6.42
N ALA A 177 26.02 51.83 7.34
CA ALA A 177 25.59 52.83 8.30
C ALA A 177 26.69 53.12 9.33
N LYS A 178 27.46 52.10 9.73
CA LYS A 178 28.63 52.24 10.59
C LYS A 178 29.76 52.99 9.88
N GLU A 179 30.03 52.68 8.61
CA GLU A 179 30.98 53.41 7.76
C GLU A 179 30.55 54.87 7.59
N ASN A 180 29.28 55.13 7.30
CA ASN A 180 28.74 56.49 7.22
C ASN A 180 28.82 57.21 8.57
N LYS A 181 28.61 56.51 9.69
CA LYS A 181 28.78 57.07 11.03
C LYS A 181 30.23 57.44 11.29
N GLU A 182 31.20 56.61 10.90
CA GLU A 182 32.63 56.93 10.98
C GLU A 182 33.00 58.12 10.05
N GLN A 183 32.41 58.22 8.86
CA GLN A 183 32.55 59.38 7.97
C GLN A 183 31.95 60.66 8.59
N ILE A 184 30.79 60.56 9.26
CA ILE A 184 30.17 61.68 9.98
C ILE A 184 30.99 62.06 11.22
N GLU A 185 31.59 61.09 11.92
CA GLU A 185 32.47 61.33 13.06
C GLU A 185 33.79 62.00 12.62
N ASN A 186 34.28 61.70 11.42
CA ASN A 186 35.39 62.43 10.81
C ASN A 186 34.99 63.86 10.39
N LEU A 187 33.73 64.10 10.05
CA LEU A 187 33.17 65.44 9.81
C LEU A 187 32.84 66.21 11.10
N ARG A 188 32.93 65.59 12.27
CA ARG A 188 32.71 66.25 13.58
C ARG A 188 33.84 67.19 13.99
N HIS A 189 34.95 67.20 13.25
CA HIS A 189 36.04 68.18 13.38
C HIS A 189 35.82 69.46 12.55
N LEU A 190 34.86 69.46 11.61
CA LEU A 190 34.57 70.61 10.74
C LEU A 190 34.07 71.87 11.50
N PRO A 191 33.27 71.76 12.58
CA PRO A 191 32.87 72.94 13.36
C PRO A 191 34.03 73.59 14.12
N GLN A 192 35.08 72.83 14.47
CA GLN A 192 36.28 73.35 15.13
C GLN A 192 37.18 74.05 14.10
N GLU A 193 37.34 73.49 12.89
CA GLU A 193 38.03 74.16 11.77
C GLU A 193 37.31 75.44 11.29
N LEU A 194 35.98 75.46 11.31
CA LEU A 194 35.19 76.68 11.00
C LEU A 194 35.25 77.72 12.12
N ALA A 195 35.40 77.30 13.39
CA ALA A 195 35.60 78.21 14.51
C ALA A 195 36.99 78.85 14.45
N ASP A 196 38.02 78.07 14.12
CA ASP A 196 39.41 78.54 13.99
C ASP A 196 39.58 79.48 12.76
N GLN A 197 38.87 79.24 11.66
CA GLN A 197 38.81 80.16 10.51
C GLN A 197 38.02 81.44 10.79
N LYS A 198 36.97 81.37 11.62
CA LYS A 198 36.20 82.54 12.06
C LYS A 198 37.01 83.41 13.03
N GLU A 199 37.82 82.82 13.89
CA GLU A 199 38.71 83.55 14.79
C GLU A 199 39.87 84.22 14.01
N SER A 200 40.39 83.57 12.98
CA SER A 200 41.37 84.15 12.05
C SER A 200 40.81 85.35 11.25
N LEU A 201 39.58 85.26 10.74
CA LEU A 201 38.90 86.39 10.05
C LEU A 201 38.47 87.53 10.99
N THR A 202 38.20 87.24 12.26
CA THR A 202 37.87 88.28 13.26
C THR A 202 39.12 89.03 13.74
N SER A 203 40.30 88.41 13.64
CA SER A 203 41.58 89.08 13.91
C SER A 203 42.05 90.01 12.77
N LEU A 204 41.61 89.75 11.53
CA LEU A 204 41.92 90.55 10.32
C LEU A 204 41.01 91.79 10.15
N LEU A 205 39.87 91.83 10.85
CA LEU A 205 38.95 92.97 10.90
C LEU A 205 39.20 93.95 12.05
N LYS A 206 40.24 93.70 12.88
CA LYS A 206 40.70 94.60 13.96
C LYS A 206 42.04 95.28 13.69
N THR A 207 42.53 95.22 12.45
CA THR A 207 43.78 95.85 12.01
C THR A 207 43.56 96.69 10.74
N ASN A 208 42.54 97.54 10.73
CA ASN A 208 42.46 98.63 9.73
C ASN A 208 41.67 99.89 10.15
N GLU A 209 41.56 100.17 11.45
CA GLU A 209 40.98 101.42 11.97
C GLU A 209 41.83 102.04 13.08
N SER A 210 43.10 102.33 12.79
CA SER A 210 43.93 103.20 13.64
C SER A 210 45.15 103.77 12.92
N GLN A 211 44.95 104.41 11.77
CA GLN A 211 45.98 105.27 11.20
C GLN A 211 45.37 106.43 10.39
N ASP A 212 44.66 107.31 11.10
CA ASP A 212 44.52 108.72 10.69
C ASP A 212 43.96 109.56 11.85
N LYS A 213 44.88 110.07 12.68
CA LYS A 213 44.70 111.27 13.53
C LYS A 213 46.03 111.68 14.20
N ILE A 214 47.04 111.95 13.37
CA ILE A 214 48.18 112.80 13.76
C ILE A 214 48.37 113.85 12.67
N GLN A 215 47.50 114.85 12.70
CA GLN A 215 47.68 116.24 12.26
C GLN A 215 46.32 116.92 12.40
N VAL A 216 46.30 118.19 12.85
CA VAL A 216 45.14 119.08 13.13
C VAL A 216 45.00 119.54 14.61
N VAL A 217 46.01 119.37 15.47
CA VAL A 217 46.11 120.16 16.74
C VAL A 217 47.46 120.88 16.87
N LYS A 218 47.96 121.44 15.76
CA LYS A 218 49.10 122.39 15.76
C LYS A 218 48.84 123.56 14.81
N MET A 219 47.68 124.19 14.96
CA MET A 219 47.30 125.38 14.18
C MET A 219 46.66 126.49 15.03
N GLU A 220 46.76 126.40 16.37
CA GLU A 220 46.17 127.39 17.29
C GLU A 220 47.19 128.18 18.14
N GLU A 221 48.49 128.00 17.93
CA GLU A 221 49.50 128.72 18.73
C GLU A 221 50.43 129.68 17.95
N PHE A 222 50.23 129.91 16.65
CA PHE A 222 51.26 130.62 15.86
C PHE A 222 50.87 131.90 15.10
N ILE A 223 49.60 132.29 15.02
CA ILE A 223 49.23 133.54 14.29
C ILE A 223 48.40 134.49 15.17
N GLN A 224 48.74 134.50 16.45
CA GLN A 224 48.65 135.68 17.33
C GLN A 224 49.90 136.58 17.16
N GLY A 225 50.64 136.39 16.05
CA GLY A 225 51.78 137.20 15.63
C GLY A 225 51.49 137.87 14.29
N HIS A 226 51.45 139.20 14.33
CA HIS A 226 51.70 140.09 13.19
C HIS A 226 50.55 140.45 12.25
N LEU A 227 49.67 141.27 12.83
CA LEU A 227 49.23 142.58 12.33
C LEU A 227 50.36 143.44 11.70
N SER A 228 51.01 142.99 10.63
CA SER A 228 52.02 143.81 9.92
C SER A 228 52.09 143.62 8.42
N THR A 229 51.09 143.02 7.76
CA THR A 229 51.13 142.88 6.28
C THR A 229 49.78 143.12 5.61
N SER A 230 49.11 144.20 6.04
CA SER A 230 47.92 144.81 5.43
C SER A 230 48.14 145.32 3.98
N HIS A 231 49.35 145.16 3.41
CA HIS A 231 49.66 145.58 2.04
C HIS A 231 49.86 144.42 1.04
N ALA A 232 49.80 143.15 1.50
CA ALA A 232 49.98 141.95 0.65
C ALA A 232 48.65 141.26 0.24
N LEU A 233 47.50 141.83 0.63
CA LEU A 233 46.17 141.26 0.35
C LEU A 233 45.68 141.52 -1.09
N ASN A 234 46.30 142.44 -1.83
CA ASN A 234 45.87 142.79 -3.19
C ASN A 234 46.42 141.84 -4.27
N THR A 235 47.51 141.11 -4.01
CA THR A 235 48.10 140.12 -4.93
C THR A 235 47.60 138.69 -4.71
N LYS A 236 46.92 138.40 -3.59
CA LYS A 236 46.35 137.07 -3.31
C LYS A 236 44.96 136.86 -3.92
N TYR A 237 44.26 137.92 -4.31
CA TYR A 237 42.97 137.84 -4.98
C TYR A 237 43.09 137.26 -6.40
N ASP A 238 44.14 137.64 -7.13
CA ASP A 238 44.41 137.13 -8.49
C ASP A 238 44.82 135.65 -8.50
N HIS A 239 45.47 135.15 -7.43
CA HIS A 239 45.84 133.74 -7.34
C HIS A 239 44.64 132.82 -7.03
N LEU A 240 43.68 133.28 -6.22
CA LEU A 240 42.45 132.55 -5.94
C LEU A 240 41.53 132.47 -7.17
N SER A 241 41.48 133.51 -8.01
CA SER A 241 40.70 133.50 -9.24
C SER A 241 41.17 132.42 -10.23
N ASN A 242 42.48 132.22 -10.34
CA ASN A 242 43.07 131.17 -11.20
C ASN A 242 42.86 129.75 -10.66
N LEU A 243 42.80 129.57 -9.33
CA LEU A 243 42.53 128.27 -8.69
C LEU A 243 41.07 127.83 -8.86
N VAL A 244 40.13 128.79 -8.86
CA VAL A 244 38.70 128.49 -9.11
C VAL A 244 38.47 128.06 -10.56
N GLN A 245 39.16 128.66 -11.54
CA GLN A 245 39.08 128.22 -12.95
C GLN A 245 39.70 126.84 -13.18
N ALA A 246 40.78 126.48 -12.49
CA ALA A 246 41.37 125.15 -12.57
C ALA A 246 40.44 124.07 -12.00
N ASN A 247 39.75 124.34 -10.89
CA ASN A 247 38.80 123.42 -10.29
C ASN A 247 37.52 123.23 -11.13
N ASP A 248 37.06 124.26 -11.84
CA ASP A 248 35.92 124.13 -12.77
C ASP A 248 36.26 123.26 -14.00
N ALA A 249 37.53 123.27 -14.43
CA ALA A 249 38.02 122.40 -15.51
C ALA A 249 38.12 120.93 -15.06
N GLU A 250 38.60 120.67 -13.84
CA GLU A 250 38.63 119.31 -13.26
C GLU A 250 37.23 118.76 -12.99
N LEU A 251 36.30 119.58 -12.48
CA LEU A 251 34.89 119.22 -12.31
C LEU A 251 34.23 118.90 -13.66
N SER A 252 34.59 119.60 -14.74
CA SER A 252 34.10 119.30 -16.09
C SER A 252 34.66 118.00 -16.64
N GLN A 253 35.89 117.61 -16.30
CA GLN A 253 36.48 116.31 -16.64
C GLN A 253 35.84 115.15 -15.86
N ILE A 254 35.59 115.34 -14.56
CA ILE A 254 34.89 114.36 -13.72
C ILE A 254 33.45 114.15 -14.21
N LYS A 255 32.76 115.23 -14.59
CA LYS A 255 31.41 115.17 -15.16
C LYS A 255 31.37 114.44 -16.52
N LYS A 256 32.47 114.46 -17.29
CA LYS A 256 32.64 113.74 -18.56
C LYS A 256 32.99 112.27 -18.37
N TYR A 257 33.66 111.91 -17.27
CA TYR A 257 33.89 110.51 -16.86
C TYR A 257 32.63 109.85 -16.26
N ILE A 258 31.70 110.66 -15.75
CA ILE A 258 30.41 110.21 -15.19
C ILE A 258 29.30 110.11 -16.28
N THR A 259 29.52 110.60 -17.50
CA THR A 259 28.52 110.47 -18.58
C THR A 259 28.43 109.05 -19.17
N SER A 260 27.18 108.55 -19.17
CA SER A 260 26.53 107.47 -19.92
C SER A 260 27.17 106.09 -20.05
N GLU A 261 28.48 105.94 -20.23
CA GLU A 261 29.08 104.64 -20.59
C GLU A 261 29.19 103.70 -19.37
N SER A 262 29.72 104.22 -18.25
CA SER A 262 29.82 103.46 -16.98
C SER A 262 28.43 103.15 -16.36
N LEU A 263 27.47 104.06 -16.53
CA LEU A 263 26.08 103.86 -16.07
C LEU A 263 25.32 102.85 -16.94
N SER A 264 25.59 102.81 -18.24
CA SER A 264 25.02 101.80 -19.15
C SER A 264 25.54 100.40 -18.83
N ASP A 265 26.85 100.26 -18.62
CA ASP A 265 27.48 98.98 -18.25
C ASP A 265 26.98 98.46 -16.88
N MET A 266 26.84 99.35 -15.90
CA MET A 266 26.26 98.96 -14.61
C MET A 266 24.80 98.55 -14.72
N LYS A 267 24.01 99.23 -15.56
CA LYS A 267 22.61 98.87 -15.79
C LYS A 267 22.48 97.51 -16.47
N GLN A 268 23.30 97.25 -17.49
CA GLN A 268 23.35 95.96 -18.17
C GLN A 268 23.75 94.82 -17.22
N LYS A 269 24.79 95.01 -16.40
CA LYS A 269 25.17 94.02 -15.38
C LYS A 269 24.07 93.77 -14.35
N LEU A 270 23.30 94.81 -13.99
CA LEU A 270 22.17 94.67 -13.10
C LEU A 270 21.04 93.83 -13.73
N GLU A 271 20.76 94.04 -15.02
CA GLU A 271 19.80 93.24 -15.79
C GLU A 271 20.26 91.78 -15.94
N GLU A 272 21.54 91.53 -16.21
CA GLU A 272 22.12 90.18 -16.27
C GLU A 272 22.04 89.45 -14.91
N HIS A 273 22.28 90.17 -13.82
CA HIS A 273 22.14 89.62 -12.47
C HIS A 273 20.68 89.34 -12.09
N ASP A 274 19.74 90.19 -12.49
CA ASP A 274 18.29 89.95 -12.29
C ASP A 274 17.81 88.72 -13.06
N GLU A 275 18.25 88.56 -14.31
CA GLU A 275 18.04 87.36 -15.13
C GLU A 275 18.63 86.09 -14.49
N TYR A 276 19.84 86.19 -13.93
CA TYR A 276 20.49 85.07 -13.24
C TYR A 276 19.74 84.67 -11.96
N LEU A 277 19.29 85.65 -11.17
CA LEU A 277 18.48 85.41 -9.97
C LEU A 277 17.14 84.74 -10.31
N LYS A 278 16.46 85.19 -11.38
CA LYS A 278 15.24 84.54 -11.88
C LYS A 278 15.46 83.08 -12.26
N ARG A 279 16.60 82.74 -12.89
CA ARG A 279 16.95 81.34 -13.19
C ARG A 279 17.19 80.50 -11.93
N ILE A 280 17.84 81.08 -10.92
CA ILE A 280 18.03 80.41 -9.62
C ILE A 280 16.67 80.13 -8.94
N GLU A 281 15.76 81.11 -8.95
CA GLU A 281 14.43 80.94 -8.37
C GLU A 281 13.61 79.86 -9.08
N ILE A 282 13.70 79.78 -10.42
CA ILE A 282 13.04 78.72 -11.20
C ILE A 282 13.63 77.35 -10.81
N ASN A 283 14.96 77.22 -10.79
CA ASN A 283 15.63 75.97 -10.42
C ASN A 283 15.30 75.52 -8.99
N GLN A 284 15.22 76.46 -8.03
CA GLN A 284 14.79 76.14 -6.66
C GLN A 284 13.35 75.67 -6.62
N ARG A 285 12.46 76.26 -7.41
CA ARG A 285 11.06 75.84 -7.49
C ARG A 285 10.92 74.44 -8.08
N GLU A 286 11.63 74.15 -9.16
CA GLU A 286 11.68 72.82 -9.78
C GLU A 286 12.27 71.76 -8.84
N PHE A 287 13.34 72.10 -8.11
CA PHE A 287 13.94 71.22 -7.11
C PHE A 287 12.96 70.94 -5.95
N SER A 288 12.25 71.97 -5.48
CA SER A 288 11.22 71.83 -4.43
C SER A 288 10.05 70.96 -4.88
N ASP A 289 9.54 71.18 -6.11
CA ASP A 289 8.46 70.36 -6.69
C ASP A 289 8.91 68.90 -6.90
N GLY A 290 10.16 68.69 -7.33
CA GLY A 290 10.77 67.36 -7.43
C GLY A 290 10.83 66.64 -6.09
N ASN A 291 11.27 67.34 -5.04
CA ASN A 291 11.31 66.80 -3.67
C ASN A 291 9.92 66.51 -3.11
N ARG A 292 8.93 67.37 -3.37
CA ARG A 292 7.53 67.11 -2.98
C ARG A 292 7.02 65.83 -3.62
N LYS A 293 7.28 65.64 -4.91
CA LYS A 293 6.83 64.44 -5.65
C LYS A 293 7.52 63.16 -5.15
N ILE A 294 8.79 63.23 -4.76
CA ILE A 294 9.51 62.12 -4.14
C ILE A 294 8.92 61.80 -2.76
N ALA A 295 8.59 62.81 -1.96
CA ALA A 295 7.96 62.61 -0.65
C ALA A 295 6.59 61.93 -0.79
N GLU A 296 5.76 62.37 -1.74
CA GLU A 296 4.45 61.77 -2.03
C GLU A 296 4.58 60.30 -2.47
N ASP A 297 5.56 59.95 -3.31
CA ASP A 297 5.81 58.57 -3.74
C ASP A 297 6.31 57.67 -2.57
N ILE A 298 7.16 58.21 -1.69
CA ILE A 298 7.62 57.51 -0.49
C ILE A 298 6.45 57.26 0.45
N GLU A 299 5.59 58.25 0.67
CA GLU A 299 4.42 58.13 1.54
C GLU A 299 3.42 57.09 1.01
N ALA A 300 3.18 57.08 -0.31
CA ALA A 300 2.36 56.04 -0.96
C ALA A 300 2.94 54.63 -0.76
N LYS A 301 4.27 54.48 -0.87
CA LYS A 301 4.97 53.20 -0.62
C LYS A 301 4.89 52.77 0.85
N ILE A 302 5.01 53.71 1.78
CA ILE A 302 4.85 53.44 3.22
C ILE A 302 3.43 52.94 3.50
N GLN A 303 2.41 53.60 2.94
CA GLN A 303 1.02 53.21 3.09
C GLN A 303 0.77 51.79 2.54
N ALA A 304 1.25 51.49 1.33
CA ALA A 304 1.12 50.16 0.73
C ALA A 304 1.80 49.07 1.57
N ASN A 305 3.00 49.34 2.11
CA ASN A 305 3.68 48.39 3.00
C ASN A 305 2.94 48.20 4.33
N THR A 306 2.29 49.24 4.83
CA THR A 306 1.47 49.17 6.05
C THR A 306 0.25 48.26 5.85
N GLU A 307 -0.38 48.33 4.68
CA GLU A 307 -1.48 47.44 4.28
C GLU A 307 -1.04 45.98 4.08
N ILE A 308 0.14 45.77 3.49
CA ILE A 308 0.73 44.42 3.38
C ILE A 308 1.01 43.85 4.77
N THR A 309 1.56 44.65 5.67
CA THR A 309 1.91 44.22 7.04
C THR A 309 0.65 43.83 7.81
N SER A 310 -0.41 44.63 7.76
CA SER A 310 -1.68 44.30 8.43
C SER A 310 -2.34 43.05 7.83
N THR A 311 -2.25 42.85 6.51
CA THR A 311 -2.73 41.61 5.87
C THR A 311 -1.95 40.38 6.33
N LEU A 312 -0.62 40.49 6.46
CA LEU A 312 0.21 39.41 6.96
C LEU A 312 -0.09 39.08 8.42
N GLU A 313 -0.34 40.08 9.25
CA GLU A 313 -0.66 39.91 10.67
C GLU A 313 -1.99 39.15 10.87
N VAL A 314 -3.02 39.47 10.07
CA VAL A 314 -4.29 38.72 10.05
C VAL A 314 -4.08 37.26 9.63
N LYS A 315 -3.24 37.02 8.60
CA LYS A 315 -2.90 35.65 8.18
C LYS A 315 -2.17 34.88 9.27
N PHE A 316 -1.25 35.54 9.99
CA PHE A 316 -0.50 34.93 11.07
C PHE A 316 -1.42 34.50 12.23
N GLN A 317 -2.35 35.37 12.64
CA GLN A 317 -3.35 35.04 13.66
C GLN A 317 -4.27 33.88 13.23
N SER A 318 -4.62 33.83 11.93
CA SER A 318 -5.37 32.70 11.38
C SER A 318 -4.59 31.39 11.47
N LEU A 319 -3.31 31.41 11.13
CA LEU A 319 -2.43 30.24 11.23
C LEU A 319 -2.23 29.80 12.69
N GLU A 320 -2.05 30.72 13.63
CA GLU A 320 -1.98 30.40 15.07
C GLU A 320 -3.26 29.72 15.55
N THR A 321 -4.41 30.20 15.10
CA THR A 321 -5.71 29.59 15.42
C THR A 321 -5.83 28.18 14.84
N GLN A 322 -5.40 27.98 13.58
CA GLN A 322 -5.38 26.66 12.94
C GLN A 322 -4.42 25.70 13.65
N LEU A 323 -3.24 26.16 14.06
CA LEU A 323 -2.26 25.37 14.80
C LEU A 323 -2.83 24.93 16.17
N SER A 324 -3.50 25.85 16.87
CA SER A 324 -4.17 25.56 18.16
C SER A 324 -5.25 24.49 17.99
N ASN A 325 -6.07 24.59 16.94
CA ASN A 325 -7.08 23.59 16.61
C ASN A 325 -6.47 22.23 16.27
N ALA A 326 -5.45 22.19 15.41
CA ALA A 326 -4.75 20.98 15.04
C ALA A 326 -4.11 20.29 16.26
N ASN A 327 -3.54 21.06 17.18
CA ASN A 327 -2.97 20.53 18.41
C ASN A 327 -4.05 19.94 19.34
N GLY A 328 -5.24 20.56 19.39
CA GLY A 328 -6.41 20.02 20.07
C GLY A 328 -6.90 18.70 19.47
N GLU A 329 -6.92 18.58 18.14
CA GLU A 329 -7.24 17.31 17.46
C GLU A 329 -6.19 16.24 17.71
N PHE A 330 -4.91 16.61 17.73
CA PHE A 330 -3.82 15.69 18.05
C PHE A 330 -3.95 15.13 19.48
N SER A 331 -4.35 15.96 20.45
CA SER A 331 -4.66 15.50 21.81
C SER A 331 -5.80 14.48 21.83
N LYS A 332 -6.89 14.73 21.09
CA LYS A 332 -8.01 13.77 20.99
C LYS A 332 -7.57 12.45 20.33
N SER A 333 -6.74 12.54 19.30
CA SER A 333 -6.18 11.36 18.62
C SER A 333 -5.30 10.54 19.57
N LYS A 334 -4.48 11.20 20.40
CA LYS A 334 -3.68 10.57 21.46
C LYS A 334 -4.54 9.79 22.46
N ASP A 335 -5.67 10.36 22.88
CA ASP A 335 -6.60 9.70 23.79
C ASP A 335 -7.24 8.46 23.16
N VAL A 336 -7.59 8.53 21.86
CA VAL A 336 -8.10 7.38 21.09
C VAL A 336 -7.05 6.28 20.97
N ILE A 337 -5.79 6.64 20.71
CA ILE A 337 -4.68 5.69 20.63
C ILE A 337 -4.50 4.94 21.96
N GLU A 338 -4.55 5.65 23.09
CA GLU A 338 -4.41 5.01 24.41
C GLU A 338 -5.61 4.10 24.72
N SER A 339 -6.83 4.53 24.35
CA SER A 339 -8.02 3.69 24.43
C SER A 339 -7.91 2.41 23.57
N LEU A 340 -7.44 2.53 22.32
CA LEU A 340 -7.22 1.38 21.44
C LEU A 340 -6.17 0.43 22.00
N LYS A 341 -5.07 0.96 22.54
CA LYS A 341 -4.01 0.18 23.18
C LYS A 341 -4.56 -0.66 24.34
N SER A 342 -5.41 -0.07 25.18
CA SER A 342 -6.07 -0.81 26.26
C SER A 342 -6.97 -1.94 25.75
N ARG A 343 -7.70 -1.73 24.66
CA ARG A 343 -8.56 -2.75 24.03
C ARG A 343 -7.76 -3.88 23.40
N VAL A 344 -6.61 -3.59 22.81
CA VAL A 344 -5.70 -4.60 22.24
C VAL A 344 -5.20 -5.55 23.32
N GLU A 345 -4.81 -5.04 24.49
CA GLU A 345 -4.41 -5.92 25.61
C GLU A 345 -5.58 -6.79 26.12
N ILE A 346 -6.81 -6.24 26.21
CA ILE A 346 -7.99 -7.05 26.55
C ILE A 346 -8.23 -8.18 25.52
N ILE A 347 -8.12 -7.88 24.23
CA ILE A 347 -8.30 -8.88 23.17
C ILE A 347 -7.24 -9.97 23.25
N LYS A 348 -6.00 -9.61 23.56
CA LYS A 348 -4.88 -10.54 23.73
C LYS A 348 -5.13 -11.51 24.90
N ASP A 349 -5.68 -11.03 26.01
CA ASP A 349 -6.08 -11.87 27.14
C ASP A 349 -7.27 -12.80 26.80
N GLN A 350 -8.23 -12.31 26.02
CA GLN A 350 -9.32 -13.15 25.51
C GLN A 350 -8.81 -14.24 24.56
N LEU A 351 -7.83 -13.91 23.71
CA LEU A 351 -7.22 -14.85 22.78
C LEU A 351 -6.46 -15.96 23.52
N SER A 352 -5.72 -15.62 24.58
CA SER A 352 -5.00 -16.60 25.39
C SER A 352 -5.97 -17.57 26.09
N THR A 353 -7.10 -17.06 26.58
CA THR A 353 -8.20 -17.85 27.14
C THR A 353 -8.81 -18.78 26.09
N CYS A 354 -9.10 -18.27 24.89
CA CYS A 354 -9.64 -19.05 23.79
C CYS A 354 -8.68 -20.19 23.38
N LYS A 355 -7.38 -19.90 23.29
CA LYS A 355 -6.34 -20.89 22.97
C LYS A 355 -6.28 -22.02 24.01
N SER A 356 -6.45 -21.70 25.29
CA SER A 356 -6.55 -22.70 26.36
C SER A 356 -7.79 -23.60 26.20
N ASN A 357 -8.93 -23.00 25.86
CA ASN A 357 -10.17 -23.74 25.63
C ASN A 357 -10.09 -24.65 24.38
N ILE A 358 -9.46 -24.19 23.30
CA ILE A 358 -9.21 -25.01 22.11
C ILE A 358 -8.37 -26.23 22.47
N LYS A 359 -7.27 -26.07 23.22
CA LYS A 359 -6.47 -27.21 23.70
C LYS A 359 -7.30 -28.21 24.52
N LYS A 360 -8.17 -27.72 25.41
CA LYS A 360 -9.09 -28.58 26.19
C LYS A 360 -10.10 -29.31 25.30
N LEU A 361 -10.62 -28.67 24.26
CA LEU A 361 -11.53 -29.30 23.30
C LEU A 361 -10.83 -30.38 22.48
N ASP A 362 -9.61 -30.10 22.03
CA ASP A 362 -8.79 -31.03 21.25
C ASP A 362 -8.55 -32.33 22.03
N THR A 363 -8.15 -32.20 23.31
CA THR A 363 -7.99 -33.38 24.19
C THR A 363 -9.29 -34.19 24.37
N LYS A 364 -10.46 -33.54 24.34
CA LYS A 364 -11.75 -34.24 24.43
C LYS A 364 -12.11 -34.94 23.12
N ILE A 365 -11.79 -34.35 21.98
CA ILE A 365 -12.00 -34.95 20.66
C ILE A 365 -11.14 -36.21 20.53
N THR A 366 -9.84 -36.12 20.83
CA THR A 366 -8.94 -37.29 20.78
C THR A 366 -9.41 -38.43 21.68
N ALA A 367 -9.92 -38.09 22.88
CA ALA A 367 -10.50 -39.08 23.78
C ALA A 367 -11.75 -39.75 23.16
N ALA A 368 -12.67 -38.96 22.60
CA ALA A 368 -13.88 -39.47 21.96
C ALA A 368 -13.57 -40.34 20.72
N GLU A 369 -12.60 -39.94 19.91
CA GLU A 369 -12.14 -40.72 18.75
C GLU A 369 -11.60 -42.09 19.18
N SER A 370 -10.77 -42.13 20.23
CA SER A 370 -10.26 -43.39 20.78
C SER A 370 -11.39 -44.32 21.27
N GLU A 371 -12.46 -43.75 21.84
CA GLU A 371 -13.63 -44.50 22.29
C GLU A 371 -14.47 -45.05 21.12
N ILE A 372 -14.63 -44.26 20.05
CA ILE A 372 -15.32 -44.69 18.82
C ILE A 372 -14.57 -45.85 18.14
N VAL A 373 -13.24 -45.79 18.09
CA VAL A 373 -12.42 -46.88 17.53
C VAL A 373 -12.59 -48.17 18.35
N LEU A 374 -12.58 -48.07 19.69
CA LEU A 374 -12.83 -49.20 20.58
C LEU A 374 -14.24 -49.78 20.43
N GLN A 375 -15.28 -48.94 20.30
CA GLN A 375 -16.64 -49.39 20.07
C GLN A 375 -16.83 -50.03 18.68
N SER A 376 -16.14 -49.52 17.66
CA SER A 376 -16.20 -50.06 16.29
C SER A 376 -15.57 -51.45 16.22
N ARG A 377 -14.47 -51.69 16.94
CA ARG A 377 -13.88 -53.05 17.09
C ARG A 377 -14.83 -54.02 17.78
N ARG A 378 -15.58 -53.58 18.80
CA ARG A 378 -16.57 -54.41 19.50
C ARG A 378 -17.81 -54.76 18.66
N ARG A 379 -18.09 -54.03 17.57
CA ARG A 379 -19.25 -54.27 16.68
C ARG A 379 -18.90 -55.02 15.40
N ALA A 380 -17.62 -55.28 15.13
CA ALA A 380 -17.17 -56.04 13.96
C ALA A 380 -17.34 -57.56 14.15
N SER A 381 -17.47 -58.05 15.38
CA SER A 381 -17.59 -59.48 15.67
C SER A 381 -19.00 -60.04 15.46
N SER A 382 -20.06 -59.24 15.29
CA SER A 382 -21.46 -59.75 15.35
C SER A 382 -22.34 -59.57 14.10
N ARG A 383 -21.79 -59.15 12.95
CA ARG A 383 -22.66 -58.87 11.77
C ARG A 383 -22.86 -60.09 10.88
N ASP A 384 -24.14 -60.35 10.60
CA ASP A 384 -24.61 -61.15 9.47
C ASP A 384 -23.88 -60.75 8.19
N VAL A 385 -23.21 -61.72 7.57
CA VAL A 385 -22.59 -61.55 6.26
C VAL A 385 -23.70 -61.27 5.26
N MET A 386 -23.85 -60.01 4.84
CA MET A 386 -24.73 -59.63 3.73
C MET A 386 -23.88 -59.48 2.47
N ALA A 387 -24.25 -60.21 1.42
CA ALA A 387 -23.58 -60.18 0.13
C ALA A 387 -24.59 -59.82 -0.96
N ALA A 388 -24.34 -58.74 -1.69
CA ALA A 388 -25.21 -58.32 -2.77
C ALA A 388 -24.45 -57.49 -3.79
N CYS A 389 -24.55 -57.85 -5.07
CA CYS A 389 -24.07 -57.03 -6.16
C CYS A 389 -25.15 -56.74 -7.20
N ARG A 390 -25.09 -55.55 -7.79
CA ARG A 390 -25.83 -55.16 -8.99
C ARG A 390 -24.88 -54.37 -9.87
N ILE A 391 -24.51 -54.95 -11.00
CA ILE A 391 -23.50 -54.41 -11.90
C ILE A 391 -24.12 -54.26 -13.28
N GLN A 392 -23.96 -53.08 -13.85
CA GLN A 392 -24.54 -52.67 -15.11
C GLN A 392 -23.44 -52.58 -16.18
N LEU A 393 -23.82 -52.70 -17.45
CA LEU A 393 -22.91 -52.35 -18.55
C LEU A 393 -22.54 -50.88 -18.49
N ASN A 394 -21.27 -50.57 -18.77
CA ASN A 394 -20.76 -49.19 -18.71
C ASN A 394 -20.91 -48.44 -20.04
N CYS A 395 -21.00 -49.15 -21.16
CA CYS A 395 -21.06 -48.55 -22.50
C CYS A 395 -21.93 -49.40 -23.44
N SER A 396 -22.49 -48.76 -24.47
CA SER A 396 -23.23 -49.37 -25.57
C SER A 396 -22.39 -49.48 -26.84
N GLU A 397 -21.07 -49.62 -26.69
CA GLU A 397 -20.16 -49.83 -27.82
C GLU A 397 -20.30 -51.25 -28.38
N GLU A 398 -19.95 -51.43 -29.65
CA GLU A 398 -19.90 -52.75 -30.27
C GLU A 398 -18.80 -53.59 -29.60
N MET A 399 -19.18 -54.78 -29.13
CA MET A 399 -18.31 -55.69 -28.41
C MET A 399 -18.14 -57.00 -29.19
N ASN A 400 -17.01 -57.67 -28.95
CA ASN A 400 -16.74 -59.00 -29.46
C ASN A 400 -16.57 -59.95 -28.28
N PHE A 401 -17.38 -61.00 -28.22
CA PHE A 401 -17.29 -62.02 -27.17
C PHE A 401 -16.77 -63.31 -27.78
N LYS A 402 -15.64 -63.78 -27.25
CA LYS A 402 -15.15 -65.12 -27.58
C LYS A 402 -16.01 -66.15 -26.87
N LYS A 403 -16.33 -67.23 -27.57
CA LYS A 403 -17.00 -68.40 -27.01
C LYS A 403 -16.35 -68.83 -25.68
N ASP A 404 -17.18 -69.20 -24.71
CA ASP A 404 -16.78 -69.72 -23.40
C ASP A 404 -15.91 -68.78 -22.54
N THR A 405 -15.83 -67.49 -22.91
CA THR A 405 -15.06 -66.48 -22.17
C THR A 405 -15.97 -65.69 -21.21
N ILE A 406 -15.46 -65.41 -20.00
CA ILE A 406 -16.18 -64.61 -19.00
C ILE A 406 -16.41 -63.18 -19.53
N LEU A 407 -17.65 -62.72 -19.42
CA LEU A 407 -18.02 -61.36 -19.80
C LEU A 407 -17.53 -60.33 -18.77
N LYS A 408 -16.54 -59.53 -19.18
CA LYS A 408 -15.92 -58.46 -18.37
C LYS A 408 -16.49 -57.07 -18.66
N CYS A 409 -17.61 -57.00 -19.37
CA CYS A 409 -18.23 -55.74 -19.81
C CYS A 409 -19.12 -55.09 -18.74
N PHE A 410 -19.53 -55.83 -17.70
CA PHE A 410 -20.27 -55.32 -16.55
C PHE A 410 -19.32 -54.58 -15.60
N LYS A 411 -19.05 -53.30 -15.89
CA LYS A 411 -18.10 -52.48 -15.12
C LYS A 411 -18.76 -51.42 -14.24
N LYS A 412 -20.01 -51.05 -14.51
CA LYS A 412 -20.71 -49.99 -13.78
C LYS A 412 -21.35 -50.57 -12.51
N CYS A 413 -20.61 -50.48 -11.40
CA CYS A 413 -21.06 -51.00 -10.10
C CYS A 413 -22.13 -50.09 -9.48
N LEU A 414 -23.39 -50.53 -9.43
CA LEU A 414 -24.46 -49.84 -8.71
C LEU A 414 -24.54 -50.26 -7.24
N LEU A 415 -24.21 -51.52 -6.95
CA LEU A 415 -24.18 -52.10 -5.62
C LEU A 415 -23.12 -53.21 -5.57
N ASN A 416 -22.30 -53.27 -4.52
CA ASN A 416 -21.34 -54.36 -4.27
C ASN A 416 -21.08 -54.51 -2.76
N ILE A 417 -22.14 -54.82 -2.00
CA ILE A 417 -22.06 -55.07 -0.56
C ILE A 417 -21.24 -56.34 -0.33
N GLY A 418 -20.22 -56.23 0.52
CA GLY A 418 -19.27 -57.31 0.79
C GLY A 418 -18.11 -57.38 -0.19
N GLN A 419 -18.05 -56.47 -1.18
CA GLN A 419 -17.01 -56.44 -2.22
C GLN A 419 -16.84 -57.80 -2.93
N CYS A 420 -17.94 -58.51 -3.12
CA CYS A 420 -17.95 -59.88 -3.61
C CYS A 420 -17.86 -59.97 -5.14
N TYR A 421 -18.13 -58.87 -5.86
CA TYR A 421 -17.95 -58.82 -7.31
C TYR A 421 -16.64 -58.14 -7.70
N ASP A 422 -15.80 -58.87 -8.43
CA ASP A 422 -14.62 -58.35 -9.10
C ASP A 422 -15.00 -57.87 -10.50
N LYS A 423 -14.96 -56.55 -10.69
CA LYS A 423 -15.31 -55.85 -11.95
C LYS A 423 -14.33 -56.11 -13.09
N ASP A 424 -13.08 -56.44 -12.78
CA ASP A 424 -12.02 -56.63 -13.77
C ASP A 424 -11.98 -58.09 -14.23
N ALA A 425 -12.32 -59.02 -13.34
CA ALA A 425 -12.55 -60.42 -13.67
C ALA A 425 -13.95 -60.70 -14.25
N GLY A 426 -14.95 -59.86 -13.95
CA GLY A 426 -16.35 -60.09 -14.31
C GLY A 426 -17.02 -61.18 -13.46
N THR A 427 -16.54 -61.38 -12.23
CA THR A 427 -16.84 -62.57 -11.42
C THR A 427 -17.33 -62.18 -10.02
N PHE A 428 -18.44 -62.77 -9.59
CA PHE A 428 -18.90 -62.76 -8.20
C PHE A 428 -18.27 -63.94 -7.43
N THR A 429 -17.76 -63.73 -6.23
CA THR A 429 -17.25 -64.79 -5.34
C THR A 429 -18.09 -64.82 -4.06
N ALA A 430 -18.71 -65.96 -3.76
CA ALA A 430 -19.58 -66.12 -2.59
C ALA A 430 -18.77 -65.98 -1.28
N PRO A 431 -19.07 -64.98 -0.42
CA PRO A 431 -18.34 -64.75 0.83
C PRO A 431 -18.77 -65.67 1.97
N CYS A 432 -19.80 -66.49 1.77
CA CYS A 432 -20.26 -67.51 2.70
C CYS A 432 -21.10 -68.57 1.96
N ALA A 433 -21.27 -69.72 2.59
CA ALA A 433 -22.21 -70.72 2.11
C ALA A 433 -23.66 -70.23 2.30
N GLY A 434 -24.52 -70.45 1.31
CA GLY A 434 -25.91 -70.02 1.36
C GLY A 434 -26.64 -70.15 0.03
N LEU A 435 -27.92 -69.77 0.06
CA LEU A 435 -28.80 -69.69 -1.08
C LEU A 435 -28.70 -68.30 -1.73
N TYR A 436 -28.32 -68.25 -3.02
CA TYR A 436 -28.14 -67.00 -3.75
C TYR A 436 -29.16 -66.88 -4.89
N LEU A 437 -29.67 -65.66 -5.09
CA LEU A 437 -30.45 -65.27 -6.26
C LEU A 437 -29.51 -64.59 -7.25
N CYS A 438 -29.43 -65.15 -8.45
CA CYS A 438 -28.73 -64.54 -9.58
C CYS A 438 -29.72 -64.10 -10.64
N SER A 439 -29.54 -62.90 -11.18
CA SER A 439 -30.33 -62.39 -12.29
C SER A 439 -29.44 -61.76 -13.35
N LEU A 440 -29.76 -62.05 -14.61
CA LEU A 440 -29.14 -61.48 -15.79
C LEU A 440 -30.23 -60.87 -16.66
N MET A 441 -30.09 -59.58 -16.97
CA MET A 441 -30.90 -58.91 -17.98
C MET A 441 -29.96 -58.42 -19.08
N ILE A 442 -30.22 -58.82 -20.32
CA ILE A 442 -29.49 -58.40 -21.51
C ILE A 442 -30.51 -57.76 -22.46
N GLU A 443 -30.22 -56.55 -22.91
CA GLU A 443 -30.98 -55.88 -23.96
C GLU A 443 -30.06 -55.70 -25.18
N SER A 444 -30.43 -56.32 -26.30
CA SER A 444 -29.65 -56.26 -27.55
C SER A 444 -30.16 -55.12 -28.43
N GLU A 445 -29.29 -54.17 -28.81
CA GLU A 445 -29.67 -53.02 -29.63
C GLU A 445 -29.61 -53.32 -31.14
N ASN A 446 -28.75 -54.25 -31.58
CA ASN A 446 -28.52 -54.54 -32.99
C ASN A 446 -29.18 -55.83 -33.49
N GLY A 447 -29.92 -56.52 -32.62
CA GLY A 447 -30.83 -57.59 -32.99
C GLY A 447 -30.20 -58.89 -33.44
N MET A 448 -28.94 -59.12 -33.05
CA MET A 448 -28.32 -60.41 -33.24
C MET A 448 -28.93 -61.47 -32.32
N GLN A 449 -29.06 -62.68 -32.85
CA GLN A 449 -29.53 -63.83 -32.10
C GLN A 449 -28.37 -64.38 -31.26
N GLU A 450 -28.44 -64.24 -29.95
CA GLU A 450 -27.30 -64.52 -29.07
C GLU A 450 -27.74 -65.22 -27.79
N GLU A 451 -26.95 -66.18 -27.32
CA GLU A 451 -27.22 -66.96 -26.10
C GLU A 451 -26.19 -66.64 -25.00
N PHE A 452 -26.72 -66.26 -23.83
CA PHE A 452 -25.94 -65.96 -22.63
C PHE A 452 -26.32 -66.92 -21.51
N SER A 453 -25.32 -67.37 -20.75
CA SER A 453 -25.52 -68.31 -19.66
C SER A 453 -24.85 -67.84 -18.38
N ILE A 454 -25.53 -68.06 -17.24
CA ILE A 454 -24.94 -67.90 -15.91
C ILE A 454 -24.26 -69.21 -15.55
N TYR A 455 -22.98 -69.13 -15.20
CA TYR A 455 -22.17 -70.25 -14.73
C TYR A 455 -21.83 -70.06 -13.26
N SER A 456 -21.69 -71.17 -12.55
CA SER A 456 -20.99 -71.20 -11.27
C SER A 456 -19.80 -72.14 -11.35
N SER A 457 -18.67 -71.81 -10.72
CA SER A 457 -17.56 -72.74 -10.50
C SER A 457 -17.31 -72.94 -9.02
N ASP A 458 -17.03 -74.19 -8.64
CA ASP A 458 -16.54 -74.49 -7.30
C ASP A 458 -15.06 -74.07 -7.15
N ARG A 459 -14.48 -74.29 -5.96
CA ARG A 459 -13.05 -74.03 -5.71
C ARG A 459 -12.09 -74.92 -6.50
N SER A 460 -12.58 -76.01 -7.09
CA SER A 460 -11.80 -76.89 -7.97
C SER A 460 -11.94 -76.48 -9.44
N ASP A 461 -12.55 -75.31 -9.71
CA ASP A 461 -12.87 -74.78 -11.03
C ASP A 461 -13.78 -75.70 -11.87
N ASN A 462 -14.59 -76.56 -11.22
CA ASN A 462 -15.63 -77.33 -11.92
C ASN A 462 -16.81 -76.42 -12.27
N GLU A 463 -16.99 -76.14 -13.55
CA GLU A 463 -18.05 -75.25 -14.02
C GLU A 463 -19.40 -75.98 -14.16
N THR A 464 -20.48 -75.32 -13.73
CA THR A 464 -21.86 -75.78 -13.91
C THR A 464 -22.71 -74.65 -14.47
N THR A 465 -23.48 -74.91 -15.53
CA THR A 465 -24.46 -73.95 -16.05
C THR A 465 -25.69 -73.89 -15.15
N ARG A 466 -26.05 -72.70 -14.68
CA ARG A 466 -27.18 -72.46 -13.77
C ARG A 466 -28.43 -71.92 -14.43
N GLY A 467 -28.30 -71.39 -15.64
CA GLY A 467 -29.41 -70.95 -16.48
C GLY A 467 -28.92 -70.31 -17.77
N ARG A 468 -29.82 -70.24 -18.76
CA ARG A 468 -29.55 -69.69 -20.09
C ARG A 468 -30.65 -68.73 -20.52
N THR A 469 -30.30 -67.73 -21.31
CA THR A 469 -31.23 -66.78 -21.92
C THR A 469 -30.73 -66.40 -23.30
N HIS A 470 -31.63 -65.96 -24.18
CA HIS A 470 -31.27 -65.60 -25.54
C HIS A 470 -32.02 -64.34 -26.00
N THR A 471 -31.38 -63.54 -26.84
CA THR A 471 -32.03 -62.48 -27.62
C THR A 471 -32.27 -62.99 -29.04
N ASN A 472 -33.40 -62.67 -29.67
CA ASN A 472 -33.72 -63.15 -31.04
C ASN A 472 -33.90 -62.01 -32.05
N SER A 473 -34.07 -60.78 -31.59
CA SER A 473 -34.39 -59.62 -32.42
C SER A 473 -33.86 -58.31 -31.82
N SER A 474 -33.89 -57.23 -32.62
CA SER A 474 -33.44 -55.91 -32.17
C SER A 474 -34.38 -55.36 -31.12
N SER A 475 -33.81 -54.80 -30.04
CA SER A 475 -34.55 -54.33 -28.87
C SER A 475 -35.22 -55.42 -28.05
N ASP A 476 -34.83 -56.69 -28.26
CA ASP A 476 -35.24 -57.77 -27.36
C ASP A 476 -34.54 -57.62 -26.01
N VAL A 477 -35.33 -57.82 -24.95
CA VAL A 477 -34.86 -57.94 -23.58
C VAL A 477 -34.90 -59.41 -23.17
N ALA A 478 -33.74 -60.01 -23.04
CA ALA A 478 -33.55 -61.34 -22.49
C ALA A 478 -33.36 -61.24 -20.96
N CYS A 479 -34.14 -61.98 -20.19
CA CYS A 479 -34.04 -62.00 -18.73
C CYS A 479 -33.94 -63.44 -18.23
N LEU A 480 -33.06 -63.66 -17.25
CA LEU A 480 -32.90 -64.90 -16.52
C LEU A 480 -32.84 -64.59 -15.03
N VAL A 481 -33.58 -65.36 -14.24
CA VAL A 481 -33.49 -65.36 -12.78
C VAL A 481 -33.37 -66.81 -12.34
N THR A 482 -32.38 -67.10 -11.52
CA THR A 482 -32.14 -68.45 -10.99
C THR A 482 -31.71 -68.34 -9.53
N VAL A 483 -32.00 -69.38 -8.76
CA VAL A 483 -31.67 -69.48 -7.34
C VAL A 483 -30.94 -70.79 -7.13
N PHE A 484 -29.76 -70.74 -6.52
CA PHE A 484 -28.96 -71.93 -6.26
C PHE A 484 -28.03 -71.73 -5.05
N ASP A 485 -27.65 -72.85 -4.44
CA ASP A 485 -26.69 -72.86 -3.35
C ASP A 485 -25.27 -72.60 -3.87
N LEU A 486 -24.54 -71.77 -3.13
CA LEU A 486 -23.10 -71.56 -3.30
C LEU A 486 -22.40 -71.83 -1.98
N ASN A 487 -21.21 -72.41 -2.05
CA ASN A 487 -20.29 -72.52 -0.93
C ASN A 487 -19.39 -71.29 -0.84
N LEU A 488 -18.74 -71.12 0.30
CA LEU A 488 -17.72 -70.08 0.49
C LEU A 488 -16.62 -70.21 -0.58
N GLY A 489 -16.44 -69.16 -1.38
CA GLY A 489 -15.41 -69.08 -2.42
C GLY A 489 -15.85 -69.61 -3.79
N ASP A 490 -17.06 -70.15 -3.93
CA ASP A 490 -17.62 -70.47 -5.24
C ASP A 490 -17.79 -69.19 -6.06
N LYS A 491 -17.56 -69.27 -7.37
CA LYS A 491 -17.59 -68.13 -8.28
C LYS A 491 -18.85 -68.19 -9.15
N VAL A 492 -19.40 -67.04 -9.51
CA VAL A 492 -20.51 -66.89 -10.45
C VAL A 492 -20.18 -65.84 -11.49
N TYR A 493 -20.41 -66.13 -12.76
CA TYR A 493 -20.13 -65.25 -13.88
C TYR A 493 -21.01 -65.56 -15.09
N VAL A 494 -20.96 -64.69 -16.09
CA VAL A 494 -21.72 -64.82 -17.34
C VAL A 494 -20.75 -65.12 -18.49
N LYS A 495 -21.13 -66.02 -19.39
CA LYS A 495 -20.42 -66.29 -20.65
C LYS A 495 -21.39 -66.23 -21.83
N SER A 496 -20.86 -65.97 -23.04
CA SER A 496 -21.55 -66.27 -24.28
C SER A 496 -21.38 -67.74 -24.64
N VAL A 497 -22.45 -68.38 -25.12
CA VAL A 497 -22.42 -69.80 -25.54
C VAL A 497 -21.70 -69.96 -26.88
N ASP A 498 -21.83 -68.96 -27.75
CA ASP A 498 -21.18 -68.90 -29.06
C ASP A 498 -20.21 -67.71 -29.17
N GLU A 499 -19.45 -67.69 -30.27
CA GLU A 499 -18.61 -66.54 -30.63
C GLU A 499 -19.50 -65.45 -31.22
N ILE A 500 -19.46 -64.28 -30.59
CA ILE A 500 -20.32 -63.14 -30.92
C ILE A 500 -19.46 -62.01 -31.45
N ARG A 501 -19.79 -61.47 -32.62
CA ARG A 501 -19.05 -60.35 -33.24
C ARG A 501 -19.91 -59.11 -33.39
N ASN A 502 -19.38 -57.96 -33.00
CA ASN A 502 -20.01 -56.65 -33.11
C ASN A 502 -21.38 -56.57 -32.41
N ILE A 503 -21.57 -57.24 -31.27
CA ILE A 503 -22.83 -57.12 -30.52
C ILE A 503 -22.91 -55.77 -29.84
N LYS A 504 -24.08 -55.15 -29.93
CA LYS A 504 -24.37 -53.91 -29.24
C LYS A 504 -25.37 -54.18 -28.13
N LEU A 505 -24.89 -54.13 -26.88
CA LEU A 505 -25.74 -54.30 -25.71
C LEU A 505 -26.12 -52.93 -25.14
N SER A 506 -27.39 -52.79 -24.77
CA SER A 506 -27.89 -51.58 -24.11
C SER A 506 -27.25 -51.42 -22.75
N ASN A 507 -26.99 -50.17 -22.39
CA ASN A 507 -26.46 -49.83 -21.07
C ASN A 507 -27.43 -50.20 -19.94
N TYR A 508 -28.70 -50.56 -20.20
CA TYR A 508 -29.63 -51.09 -19.20
C TYR A 508 -29.41 -52.57 -18.85
N SER A 509 -28.57 -53.28 -19.60
CA SER A 509 -28.20 -54.67 -19.29
C SER A 509 -27.44 -54.74 -17.96
N TYR A 510 -27.78 -55.72 -17.12
CA TYR A 510 -27.19 -55.88 -15.79
C TYR A 510 -27.05 -57.34 -15.37
N PHE A 511 -26.13 -57.55 -14.42
CA PHE A 511 -25.97 -58.77 -13.65
C PHE A 511 -26.17 -58.48 -12.16
N VAL A 512 -26.95 -59.31 -11.48
CA VAL A 512 -27.28 -59.23 -10.05
C VAL A 512 -26.98 -60.57 -9.39
N CYS A 513 -26.37 -60.54 -8.22
CA CYS A 513 -26.22 -61.70 -7.35
C CYS A 513 -26.45 -61.26 -5.90
N VAL A 514 -27.38 -61.89 -5.19
CA VAL A 514 -27.77 -61.54 -3.82
C VAL A 514 -27.87 -62.79 -2.96
N LEU A 515 -27.23 -62.77 -1.79
CA LEU A 515 -27.44 -63.79 -0.76
C LEU A 515 -28.85 -63.63 -0.18
N LEU A 516 -29.70 -64.63 -0.38
CA LEU A 516 -31.05 -64.67 0.18
C LEU A 516 -31.05 -65.22 1.60
N GLN A 517 -30.31 -66.31 1.81
CA GLN A 517 -30.26 -67.03 3.07
C GLN A 517 -28.86 -67.62 3.27
N LYS A 518 -28.25 -67.33 4.40
CA LYS A 518 -26.98 -67.95 4.81
C LYS A 518 -27.28 -69.36 5.35
N ASN A 519 -26.47 -70.35 4.96
CA ASN A 519 -26.56 -71.72 5.47
C ASN A 519 -25.77 -71.91 6.77
#